data_AF-A0AAP8Z0P6-F1
#
_entry.id   AF-A0AAP8Z0P6-F1
#
_cell.length_a   1.000
_cell.length_b   1.000
_cell.length_c   1.000
_cell.angle_alpha   90.00
_cell.angle_beta   90.00
_cell.angle_gamma   90.00
#
_symmetry.space_group_name_H-M   'P 1'
#
loop_
_entity.id
_entity.type
_entity.pdbx_description
1 polymer ?
#
loop_
_entity_poly.entity_id
_entity_poly.type
_entity_poly.pdbx_seq_one_letter_code
_entity_poly.pdbx_strand_id
1 'polypeptide(L)'
;MIDFINQAGQAAVQLAASMLLLGNRDKANETAIAFARNHKEAAVAILTAEGYLLNQMQEVHVNRDPRDFLTLLSPITDLKIPHPEQAKTLFVTREEAINACWNLYEVRI
;
A
#
# COMPACT_ATOMS: atom_id res chain seq x y z
N MET A 1 5.59 26.03 0.62
CA MET A 1 6.21 24.70 0.45
C MET A 1 5.38 23.74 1.29
N ILE A 2 4.25 23.28 0.74
CA ILE A 2 3.33 22.38 1.44
C ILE A 2 3.82 20.96 1.13
N ASP A 3 4.48 20.39 2.14
CA ASP A 3 4.75 18.98 2.46
C ASP A 3 5.08 18.01 1.32
N PHE A 4 6.35 18.02 0.89
CA PHE A 4 6.99 16.94 0.12
C PHE A 4 6.85 15.57 0.79
N ILE A 5 6.91 15.54 2.13
CA ILE A 5 6.71 14.33 2.94
C ILE A 5 5.26 13.83 2.83
N ASN A 6 4.28 14.71 2.65
CA ASN A 6 2.89 14.30 2.45
C ASN A 6 2.70 13.61 1.10
N GLN A 7 3.34 14.08 0.03
CA GLN A 7 3.12 13.51 -1.31
C GLN A 7 3.71 12.10 -1.43
N ALA A 8 4.94 11.89 -0.93
CA ALA A 8 5.55 10.56 -0.90
C ALA A 8 4.82 9.61 0.07
N GLY A 9 4.41 10.10 1.24
CA GLY A 9 3.62 9.32 2.20
C GLY A 9 2.27 8.88 1.63
N GLN A 10 1.54 9.79 0.97
CA GLN A 10 0.27 9.46 0.30
C GLN A 10 0.47 8.45 -0.82
N ALA A 11 1.52 8.61 -1.64
CA ALA A 11 1.85 7.65 -2.69
C ALA A 11 2.15 6.26 -2.11
N ALA A 12 2.88 6.17 -1.00
CA ALA A 12 3.16 4.90 -0.33
C ALA A 12 1.87 4.22 0.18
N VAL A 13 0.98 4.98 0.81
CA VAL A 13 -0.33 4.46 1.28
C VAL A 13 -1.18 3.99 0.10
N GLN A 14 -1.22 4.75 -1.00
CA GLN A 14 -1.95 4.41 -2.21
C GLN A 14 -1.38 3.17 -2.92
N LEU A 15 -0.06 3.00 -2.89
CA LEU A 15 0.62 1.79 -3.38
C LEU A 15 0.20 0.57 -2.54
N ALA A 16 0.25 0.67 -1.21
CA ALA A 16 -0.14 -0.41 -0.32
C ALA A 16 -1.63 -0.79 -0.50
N ALA A 17 -2.52 0.20 -0.57
CA ALA A 17 -3.95 0.00 -0.76
C ALA A 17 -4.28 -0.63 -2.13
N SER A 18 -3.63 -0.18 -3.21
CA SER A 18 -3.81 -0.78 -4.54
C SER A 18 -3.28 -2.21 -4.60
N MET A 19 -2.14 -2.50 -3.98
CA MET A 19 -1.60 -3.86 -3.88
C MET A 19 -2.55 -4.79 -3.09
N LEU A 20 -3.13 -4.32 -1.99
CA LEU A 20 -4.14 -5.05 -1.24
C LEU A 20 -5.34 -5.44 -2.11
N LEU A 21 -5.93 -4.45 -2.81
CA LEU A 21 -7.10 -4.69 -3.63
C LEU A 21 -6.80 -5.67 -4.77
N LEU A 22 -5.65 -5.49 -5.44
CA LEU A 22 -5.23 -6.36 -6.54
C LEU A 22 -4.91 -7.79 -6.07
N GLY A 23 -4.43 -7.94 -4.83
CA GLY A 23 -4.26 -9.24 -4.17
C GLY A 23 -5.56 -9.94 -3.79
N ASN A 24 -6.67 -9.19 -3.66
CA ASN A 24 -8.01 -9.69 -3.34
C ASN A 24 -9.02 -9.34 -4.46
N ARG A 25 -8.54 -9.34 -5.71
CA ARG A 25 -9.30 -8.91 -6.90
C ARG A 25 -10.60 -9.68 -7.11
N ASP A 26 -10.69 -10.90 -6.59
CA ASP A 26 -11.88 -11.76 -6.60
C ASP A 26 -13.05 -11.16 -5.81
N LYS A 27 -12.78 -10.20 -4.91
CA LYS A 27 -13.77 -9.51 -4.08
C LYS A 27 -14.09 -8.10 -4.55
N ALA A 28 -13.52 -7.67 -5.67
CA ALA A 28 -13.64 -6.31 -6.20
C ALA A 28 -14.28 -6.30 -7.59
N ASN A 29 -14.98 -5.21 -7.93
CA ASN A 29 -15.51 -5.03 -9.29
C ASN A 29 -14.42 -4.57 -10.28
N GLU A 30 -14.65 -4.75 -11.59
CA GLU A 30 -13.67 -4.43 -12.63
C GLU A 30 -13.25 -2.95 -12.63
N THR A 31 -14.16 -2.04 -12.29
CA THR A 31 -13.89 -0.61 -12.18
C THR A 31 -12.87 -0.33 -11.07
N ALA A 32 -13.09 -0.86 -9.87
CA ALA A 32 -12.18 -0.72 -8.73
C ALA A 32 -10.80 -1.33 -9.03
N ILE A 33 -10.76 -2.48 -9.73
CA ILE A 33 -9.52 -3.10 -10.18
C ILE A 33 -8.77 -2.19 -11.17
N ALA A 34 -9.48 -1.58 -12.13
CA ALA A 34 -8.88 -0.65 -13.09
C ALA A 34 -8.32 0.61 -12.40
N PHE A 35 -9.08 1.18 -11.46
CA PHE A 35 -8.61 2.30 -10.63
C PHE A 35 -7.37 1.94 -9.80
N ALA A 36 -7.37 0.77 -9.16
CA ALA A 36 -6.23 0.31 -8.37
C ALA A 36 -4.97 0.10 -9.22
N ARG A 37 -5.09 -0.36 -10.47
CA ARG A 37 -3.95 -0.43 -11.40
C ARG A 37 -3.38 0.94 -11.70
N ASN A 38 -4.23 1.90 -12.05
CA ASN A 38 -3.81 3.27 -12.36
C ASN A 38 -3.15 3.94 -11.14
N HIS A 39 -3.75 3.76 -9.96
CA HIS A 39 -3.21 4.27 -8.70
C HIS A 39 -1.87 3.63 -8.33
N LYS A 40 -1.71 2.32 -8.56
CA LYS A 40 -0.44 1.63 -8.37
C LYS A 40 0.65 2.22 -9.26
N GLU A 41 0.36 2.40 -10.54
CA GLU A 41 1.32 2.96 -11.50
C GLU A 41 1.70 4.41 -11.16
N ALA A 42 0.73 5.25 -10.81
CA ALA A 42 0.96 6.63 -10.39
C ALA A 42 1.81 6.70 -9.10
N ALA A 43 1.50 5.88 -8.10
CA ALA A 43 2.25 5.82 -6.85
C ALA A 43 3.69 5.33 -7.07
N VAL A 44 3.88 4.30 -7.90
CA VAL A 44 5.22 3.81 -8.30
C VAL A 44 6.02 4.92 -8.98
N ALA A 45 5.41 5.67 -9.91
CA ALA A 45 6.08 6.75 -10.61
C ALA A 45 6.54 7.87 -9.67
N ILE A 46 5.68 8.27 -8.73
CA ILE A 46 6.01 9.27 -7.70
C ILE A 46 7.16 8.77 -6.83
N LEU A 47 7.03 7.58 -6.24
CA LEU A 47 8.05 7.03 -5.33
C LEU A 47 9.40 6.82 -6.03
N THR A 48 9.40 6.39 -7.31
CA THR A 48 10.63 6.25 -8.08
C THR A 48 11.28 7.59 -8.37
N ALA A 49 10.49 8.61 -8.75
CA ALA A 49 10.99 9.97 -8.98
C ALA A 49 11.60 10.58 -7.70
N GLU A 50 11.03 10.23 -6.55
CA GLU A 50 11.48 10.64 -5.22
C GLU A 50 12.68 9.81 -4.71
N GLY A 51 13.16 8.81 -5.46
CA GLY A 51 14.36 8.04 -5.12
C GLY A 51 14.12 6.83 -4.19
N TYR A 52 12.86 6.43 -3.98
CA TYR A 52 12.55 5.23 -3.20
C TYR A 52 12.90 3.95 -3.95
N LEU A 53 13.41 2.97 -3.21
CA LEU A 53 13.90 1.70 -3.73
C LEU A 53 12.77 0.65 -3.73
N LEU A 54 11.85 0.79 -4.68
CA LEU A 54 10.67 -0.07 -4.78
C LEU A 54 11.02 -1.56 -4.97
N ASN A 55 12.15 -1.85 -5.62
CA ASN A 55 12.68 -3.20 -5.80
C ASN A 55 13.15 -3.86 -4.47
N GLN A 56 13.32 -3.08 -3.42
CA GLN A 56 13.70 -3.54 -2.09
C GLN A 56 12.56 -3.41 -1.06
N MET A 57 11.33 -3.16 -1.52
CA MET A 57 10.18 -3.13 -0.62
C MET A 57 10.03 -4.46 0.12
N GLN A 58 9.75 -4.36 1.41
CA GLN A 58 9.56 -5.52 2.27
C GLN A 58 8.19 -5.47 2.94
N GLU A 59 7.52 -6.60 2.87
CA GLU A 59 6.36 -6.93 3.69
C GLU A 59 6.86 -7.33 5.09
N VAL A 60 6.62 -6.48 6.08
CA VAL A 60 7.04 -6.67 7.47
C VAL A 60 5.95 -7.45 8.20
N HIS A 61 6.10 -8.77 8.25
CA HIS A 61 5.20 -9.65 8.98
C HIS A 61 5.15 -9.27 10.47
N VAL A 62 4.03 -8.69 10.89
CA VAL A 62 3.69 -8.57 12.30
C VAL A 62 3.42 -9.99 12.80
N ASN A 63 4.27 -10.51 13.69
CA ASN A 63 4.09 -11.81 14.35
C ASN A 63 2.64 -11.92 14.88
N ARG A 64 1.80 -12.72 14.23
CA ARG A 64 0.44 -13.03 14.69
C ARG A 64 0.18 -14.52 14.70
N ASP A 65 -0.67 -14.90 15.64
CA ASP A 65 -1.12 -16.26 15.92
C ASP A 65 -1.87 -16.83 14.68
N PRO A 66 -1.59 -18.06 14.24
CA PRO A 66 -2.18 -18.67 13.04
C PRO A 66 -3.71 -18.69 12.97
N ARG A 67 -4.40 -18.51 14.11
CA ARG A 67 -5.87 -18.53 14.19
C ARG A 67 -6.54 -17.27 13.62
N ASP A 68 -5.82 -16.15 13.51
CA ASP A 68 -6.32 -14.90 12.91
C ASP A 68 -6.16 -14.86 11.38
N PHE A 69 -5.52 -15.89 10.79
CA PHE A 69 -5.17 -15.93 9.37
C PHE A 69 -6.37 -16.20 8.45
N LEU A 70 -7.48 -16.70 8.99
CA LEU A 70 -8.60 -17.20 8.19
C LEU A 70 -9.77 -16.22 8.01
N THR A 71 -9.82 -15.11 8.72
CA THR A 71 -11.10 -14.37 8.80
C THR A 71 -11.34 -13.31 7.76
N LEU A 72 -10.45 -12.39 7.41
CA LEU A 72 -10.75 -11.41 6.35
C LEU A 72 -9.46 -10.80 5.79
N LEU A 73 -9.27 -10.97 4.46
CA LEU A 73 -8.17 -10.48 3.62
C LEU A 73 -6.82 -11.16 3.90
N SER A 74 -6.22 -11.75 2.86
CA SER A 74 -4.81 -12.21 2.91
C SER A 74 -3.90 -11.11 3.50
N PRO A 75 -2.86 -11.48 4.27
CA PRO A 75 -2.29 -10.61 5.28
C PRO A 75 -1.60 -9.42 4.62
N ILE A 76 -2.21 -8.23 4.69
CA ILE A 76 -1.38 -7.04 4.60
C ILE A 76 -0.55 -6.99 5.87
N THR A 77 0.72 -7.28 5.69
CA THR A 77 1.78 -6.89 6.60
C THR A 77 2.08 -5.40 6.47
N ASP A 78 2.73 -4.81 7.46
CA ASP A 78 3.22 -3.43 7.31
C ASP A 78 4.17 -3.36 6.11
N LEU A 79 4.04 -2.34 5.27
CA LEU A 79 4.86 -2.17 4.07
C LEU A 79 6.00 -1.20 4.39
N LYS A 80 7.24 -1.67 4.24
CA LYS A 80 8.44 -0.84 4.34
C LYS A 80 8.94 -0.52 2.93
N ILE A 81 9.04 0.78 2.63
CA ILE A 81 9.57 1.29 1.37
C ILE A 81 10.93 1.99 1.66
N PRO A 82 12.05 1.30 1.39
CA PRO A 82 13.38 1.85 1.68
C PRO A 82 13.74 3.02 0.76
N HIS A 83 14.56 3.93 1.28
CA HIS A 83 15.16 5.05 0.56
C HIS A 83 16.67 5.06 0.85
N PRO A 84 17.55 5.51 -0.08
CA PRO A 84 19.01 5.57 0.15
C PRO A 84 19.38 6.33 1.43
N GLU A 85 18.66 7.42 1.70
CA GLU A 85 18.67 8.08 3.00
C GLU A 85 17.70 7.40 3.97
N GLN A 86 18.22 6.69 4.98
CA GLN A 86 17.40 5.92 5.93
C GLN A 86 16.31 6.75 6.62
N ALA A 87 16.58 8.04 6.92
CA ALA A 87 15.64 8.95 7.56
C ALA A 87 14.37 9.22 6.73
N LYS A 88 14.40 8.93 5.43
CA LYS A 88 13.26 9.07 4.51
C LYS A 88 12.54 7.75 4.26
N THR A 89 12.96 6.64 4.88
CA THR A 89 12.28 5.34 4.72
C THR A 89 10.81 5.48 5.12
N LEU A 90 9.91 5.08 4.24
CA LEU A 90 8.48 5.10 4.51
C LEU A 90 8.04 3.77 5.09
N PHE A 91 7.14 3.87 6.08
CA PHE A 91 6.48 2.74 6.70
C PHE A 91 4.98 2.99 6.58
N VAL A 92 4.29 2.07 5.92
CA VAL A 92 2.83 2.09 5.80
C VAL A 92 2.31 0.95 6.64
N THR A 93 1.50 1.27 7.63
CA THR A 93 0.90 0.26 8.49
C THR A 93 -0.24 -0.46 7.77
N ARG A 94 -0.55 -1.68 8.21
CA ARG A 94 -1.75 -2.41 7.77
C ARG A 94 -3.02 -1.57 7.86
N GLU A 95 -3.20 -0.85 8.96
CA GLU A 95 -4.41 -0.07 9.22
C GLU A 95 -4.59 1.06 8.21
N GLU A 96 -3.50 1.80 7.90
CA GLU A 96 -3.50 2.83 6.88
C GLU A 96 -3.83 2.27 5.49
N ALA A 97 -3.25 1.12 5.14
CA ALA A 97 -3.50 0.47 3.84
C ALA A 97 -4.95 -0.01 3.70
N ILE A 98 -5.55 -0.59 4.75
CA ILE A 98 -6.95 -1.05 4.76
C ILE A 98 -7.89 0.15 4.66
N ASN A 99 -7.69 1.17 5.51
CA ASN A 99 -8.53 2.36 5.52
C ASN A 99 -8.47 3.09 4.18
N ALA A 100 -7.28 3.23 3.60
CA ALA A 100 -7.12 3.81 2.27
C ALA A 100 -7.77 2.95 1.17
N CYS A 101 -7.69 1.62 1.25
CA CYS A 101 -8.35 0.75 0.28
C CYS A 101 -9.87 0.92 0.31
N TRP A 102 -10.47 0.96 1.50
CA TRP A 102 -11.91 1.20 1.66
C TRP A 102 -12.33 2.59 1.16
N ASN A 103 -11.55 3.62 1.50
CA ASN A 103 -11.85 5.01 1.11
C ASN A 103 -11.69 5.24 -0.40
N LEU A 104 -10.68 4.65 -1.03
CA LEU A 104 -10.34 4.91 -2.44
C LEU A 104 -11.16 4.06 -3.40
N TYR A 105 -11.58 2.87 -3.00
CA TYR A 105 -12.18 1.90 -3.91
C TYR A 105 -13.61 1.48 -3.51
N GLU A 106 -14.13 2.02 -2.40
CA GLU A 106 -15.47 1.71 -1.83
C GLU A 106 -15.74 0.21 -1.64
N VAL A 107 -14.68 -0.60 -1.63
CA VAL A 107 -14.80 -2.05 -1.47
C VAL A 107 -14.90 -2.33 0.02
N ARG A 108 -16.11 -2.67 0.49
CA ARG A 108 -16.30 -3.27 1.81
C ARG A 108 -15.90 -4.74 1.69
N ILE A 109 -14.63 -5.02 1.96
CA ILE A 109 -14.07 -6.37 1.91
C ILE A 109 -14.32 -7.12 3.21
#